data_AF-A0A843RTI8-F1
#
_entry.id   AF-A0A843RTI8-F1
#
_cell.length_a   1.000
_cell.length_b   1.000
_cell.length_c   1.000
_cell.angle_alpha   90.00
_cell.angle_beta   90.00
_cell.angle_gamma   90.00
#
_symmetry.space_group_name_H-M   'P 1'
#
loop_
_entity.id
_entity.type
_entity.pdbx_description
1 polymer ?
#
loop_
_entity_poly.entity_id
_entity_poly.type
_entity_poly.pdbx_seq_one_letter_code
_entity_poly.pdbx_strand_id
1 'polypeptide(L)'
;MIVRDIRRYMSRDWSAARDAKDAYWAARIGRLGPSEGLRIADELRRQAIRQRPGWPDLEDRQRDLAAHVKLAELLRRVRYPRICRALSPISIQQPK
;
A
#
# COMPACT_ATOMS: atom_id res chain seq x y z
N MET A 1 -20.11 23.87 -3.31
CA MET A 1 -20.39 22.47 -2.91
C MET A 1 -19.10 21.71 -2.61
N ILE A 2 -18.16 21.63 -3.56
CA ILE A 2 -16.85 20.93 -3.47
C ILE A 2 -16.07 21.13 -2.15
N VAL A 3 -15.99 22.36 -1.63
CA VAL A 3 -15.23 22.66 -0.40
C VAL A 3 -15.86 22.07 0.87
N ARG A 4 -17.21 21.95 0.92
CA ARG A 4 -17.90 21.28 2.05
C ARG A 4 -17.66 19.77 2.02
N ASP A 5 -17.62 19.19 0.83
CA ASP A 5 -17.38 17.75 0.65
C ASP A 5 -15.94 17.36 0.99
N ILE A 6 -14.96 18.20 0.62
CA ILE A 6 -13.56 18.01 1.03
C ILE A 6 -13.41 18.11 2.55
N ARG A 7 -14.00 19.12 3.19
CA ARG A 7 -13.93 19.26 4.65
C ARG A 7 -14.50 18.06 5.39
N ARG A 8 -15.68 17.58 4.95
CA ARG A 8 -16.32 16.38 5.49
C ARG A 8 -15.47 15.12 5.27
N TYR A 9 -14.83 15.00 4.11
CA TYR A 9 -13.93 13.90 3.81
C TYR A 9 -12.69 13.93 4.72
N MET A 10 -12.07 15.09 4.87
CA MET A 10 -10.89 15.26 5.74
C MET A 10 -11.21 15.03 7.21
N SER A 11 -12.40 15.45 7.68
CA SER A 11 -12.84 15.29 9.06
C SER A 11 -13.43 13.90 9.37
N ARG A 12 -13.36 12.95 8.44
CA ARG A 12 -13.86 11.60 8.68
C ARG A 12 -13.02 10.93 9.76
N ASP A 13 -13.66 10.03 10.50
CA ASP A 13 -12.94 9.13 11.38
C ASP A 13 -12.09 8.15 10.55
N TRP A 14 -10.84 8.54 10.33
CA TRP A 14 -9.85 7.74 9.60
C TRP A 14 -9.42 6.51 10.39
N SER A 15 -9.55 6.51 11.72
CA SER A 15 -9.28 5.35 12.55
C SER A 15 -10.35 4.28 12.30
N ALA A 16 -11.63 4.63 12.42
CA ALA A 16 -12.71 3.70 12.13
C ALA A 16 -12.67 3.16 10.69
N ALA A 17 -12.31 4.01 9.72
CA ALA A 17 -12.12 3.56 8.34
C ALA A 17 -10.96 2.57 8.19
N ARG A 18 -9.86 2.77 8.94
CA ARG A 18 -8.73 1.86 8.98
C ARG A 18 -9.12 0.51 9.59
N ASP A 19 -9.79 0.53 10.73
CA ASP A 19 -10.20 -0.67 11.45
C ASP A 19 -11.17 -1.53 10.62
N ALA A 20 -12.14 -0.88 9.98
CA ALA A 20 -13.08 -1.55 9.09
C ALA A 20 -12.36 -2.21 7.89
N LYS A 21 -11.37 -1.51 7.32
CA LYS A 21 -10.56 -2.04 6.21
C LYS A 21 -9.74 -3.25 6.67
N ASP A 22 -9.14 -3.18 7.84
CA ASP A 22 -8.29 -4.26 8.36
C ASP A 22 -9.11 -5.49 8.71
N ALA A 23 -10.28 -5.32 9.33
CA ALA A 23 -11.22 -6.41 9.59
C ALA A 23 -11.67 -7.12 8.30
N TYR A 24 -12.02 -6.33 7.27
CA TYR A 24 -12.39 -6.87 5.95
C TYR A 24 -11.26 -7.71 5.34
N TRP A 25 -10.03 -7.17 5.30
CA TRP A 25 -8.91 -7.87 4.69
C TRP A 25 -8.50 -9.12 5.48
N ALA A 26 -8.50 -9.06 6.81
CA ALA A 26 -8.23 -10.21 7.66
C ALA A 26 -9.23 -11.34 7.40
N ALA A 27 -10.53 -11.03 7.39
CA ALA A 27 -11.58 -12.01 7.11
C ALA A 27 -11.46 -12.59 5.70
N ARG A 28 -11.19 -11.73 4.71
CA ARG A 28 -11.08 -12.15 3.30
C ARG A 28 -9.87 -13.04 3.06
N ILE A 29 -8.70 -12.65 3.54
CA ILE A 29 -7.46 -13.43 3.42
C ILE A 29 -7.58 -14.73 4.23
N GLY A 30 -8.20 -14.70 5.41
CA GLY A 30 -8.47 -15.91 6.18
C GLY A 30 -9.32 -16.93 5.41
N ARG A 31 -10.26 -16.48 4.58
CA ARG A 31 -11.12 -17.35 3.76
C ARG A 31 -10.50 -17.79 2.44
N LEU A 32 -9.77 -16.90 1.76
CA LEU A 32 -9.32 -17.08 0.37
C LEU A 32 -7.81 -17.32 0.23
N GLY A 33 -7.07 -17.22 1.32
CA GLY A 33 -5.62 -17.35 1.36
C GLY A 33 -4.88 -16.07 0.97
N PRO A 34 -3.54 -16.07 1.13
CA PRO A 34 -2.70 -14.89 0.92
C PRO A 34 -2.60 -14.46 -0.57
N SER A 35 -2.80 -15.38 -1.51
CA SER A 35 -2.77 -15.08 -2.95
C SER A 35 -3.91 -14.14 -3.39
N GLU A 36 -4.98 -14.06 -2.60
CA GLU A 36 -6.11 -13.17 -2.87
C GLU A 36 -5.70 -11.69 -2.88
N GLY A 37 -4.75 -11.31 -2.01
CA GLY A 37 -4.20 -9.96 -2.00
C GLY A 37 -3.50 -9.62 -3.32
N LEU A 38 -2.72 -10.56 -3.86
CA LEU A 38 -2.02 -10.40 -5.14
C LEU A 38 -3.01 -10.32 -6.31
N ARG A 39 -4.05 -11.16 -6.28
CA ARG A 39 -5.10 -11.16 -7.32
C ARG A 39 -5.81 -9.81 -7.39
N ILE A 40 -6.19 -9.25 -6.24
CA ILE A 40 -6.85 -7.94 -6.18
C ILE A 40 -5.89 -6.82 -6.61
N ALA A 41 -4.63 -6.88 -6.19
CA ALA A 41 -3.63 -5.91 -6.62
C ALA A 41 -3.43 -5.91 -8.14
N ASP A 42 -3.44 -7.09 -8.79
CA ASP A 42 -3.35 -7.16 -10.25
C ASP A 42 -4.57 -6.57 -10.95
N GLU A 43 -5.79 -6.80 -10.42
CA GLU A 43 -6.99 -6.18 -11.01
C GLU A 43 -6.96 -4.64 -10.87
N LEU A 44 -6.54 -4.12 -9.71
CA LEU A 44 -6.37 -2.69 -9.51
C LEU A 44 -5.30 -2.12 -10.46
N ARG A 45 -4.20 -2.83 -10.68
CA ARG A 45 -3.16 -2.45 -11.64
C ARG A 45 -3.72 -2.39 -13.06
N ARG A 46 -4.49 -3.41 -13.49
CA ARG A 46 -5.16 -3.41 -14.81
C ARG A 46 -6.12 -2.23 -14.94
N GLN A 47 -6.90 -1.94 -13.91
CA GLN A 47 -7.79 -0.78 -13.90
C GLN A 47 -7.01 0.54 -14.03
N ALA A 48 -5.91 0.70 -13.30
CA ALA A 48 -5.08 1.90 -13.39
C ALA A 48 -4.49 2.08 -14.80
N ILE A 49 -4.00 1.01 -15.42
CA ILE A 49 -3.51 1.03 -16.81
C ILE A 49 -4.64 1.40 -17.78
N ARG A 50 -5.85 0.86 -17.60
CA ARG A 50 -7.00 1.24 -18.44
C ARG A 50 -7.33 2.74 -18.36
N GLN A 51 -7.13 3.36 -17.19
CA GLN A 51 -7.39 4.78 -16.98
C GLN A 51 -6.23 5.67 -17.45
N ARG A 52 -4.99 5.20 -17.31
CA ARG A 52 -3.77 5.88 -17.75
C ARG A 52 -2.84 4.83 -18.40
N PRO A 53 -2.90 4.63 -19.72
CA PRO A 53 -2.14 3.58 -20.41
C PRO A 53 -0.61 3.65 -20.24
N GLY A 54 -0.07 4.86 -20.01
CA GLY A 54 1.36 5.05 -19.72
C GLY A 54 1.76 4.84 -18.26
N TRP A 55 0.82 4.46 -17.39
CA TRP A 55 1.09 4.27 -15.97
C TRP A 55 1.58 2.86 -15.64
N PRO A 56 2.53 2.70 -14.70
CA PRO A 56 3.37 3.77 -14.16
C PRO A 56 4.50 4.13 -15.14
N ASP A 57 4.75 5.41 -15.32
CA ASP A 57 5.95 5.86 -16.05
C ASP A 57 7.18 5.89 -15.14
N LEU A 58 8.33 6.26 -15.69
CA LEU A 58 9.58 6.29 -14.94
C LEU A 58 9.54 7.29 -13.77
N GLU A 59 8.89 8.44 -13.96
CA GLU A 59 8.77 9.46 -12.93
C GLU A 59 7.87 8.97 -11.79
N ASP A 60 6.75 8.31 -12.09
CA ASP A 60 5.89 7.66 -11.10
C ASP A 60 6.68 6.64 -10.25
N ARG A 61 7.53 5.83 -10.89
CA ARG A 61 8.39 4.86 -10.20
C ARG A 61 9.43 5.52 -9.30
N GLN A 62 10.06 6.60 -9.77
CA GLN A 62 11.04 7.35 -8.98
C GLN A 62 10.38 8.00 -7.75
N ARG A 63 9.19 8.60 -7.92
CA ARG A 63 8.43 9.18 -6.81
C ARG A 63 7.99 8.13 -5.79
N ASP A 64 7.53 6.97 -6.25
CA ASP A 64 7.16 5.85 -5.38
C ASP A 64 8.37 5.34 -4.58
N LEU A 65 9.52 5.14 -5.23
CA LEU A 65 10.75 4.73 -4.57
C LEU A 65 11.21 5.75 -3.52
N ALA A 66 11.20 7.04 -3.87
CA ALA A 66 11.58 8.12 -2.95
C ALA A 66 10.66 8.17 -1.71
N ALA A 67 9.35 7.95 -1.89
CA ALA A 67 8.40 7.88 -0.79
C ALA A 67 8.70 6.69 0.15
N HIS A 68 9.01 5.52 -0.40
CA HIS A 68 9.38 4.34 0.39
C HIS A 68 10.69 4.54 1.17
N VAL A 69 11.71 5.13 0.54
CA VAL A 69 12.98 5.47 1.21
C VAL A 69 12.73 6.41 2.37
N LYS A 70 11.97 7.50 2.15
CA LYS A 70 11.62 8.46 3.19
C LYS A 70 10.86 7.80 4.35
N LEU A 71 9.89 6.94 4.06
CA LEU A 71 9.16 6.21 5.09
C LEU A 71 10.08 5.29 5.91
N ALA A 72 10.97 4.55 5.24
CA ALA A 72 11.94 3.68 5.90
C ALA A 72 12.87 4.47 6.84
N GLU A 73 13.34 5.64 6.42
CA GLU A 73 14.14 6.54 7.27
C GLU A 73 13.36 7.03 8.49
N LEU A 74 12.10 7.44 8.32
CA LEU A 74 11.23 7.84 9.43
C LEU A 74 11.05 6.70 10.43
N LEU A 75 10.73 5.49 9.95
CA LEU A 75 10.56 4.31 10.80
C LEU A 75 11.84 3.94 11.58
N ARG A 76 13.02 4.13 10.97
CA ARG A 76 14.30 3.94 11.68
C ARG A 76 14.47 4.93 12.82
N ARG A 77 14.05 6.18 12.65
CA ARG A 77 14.17 7.25 13.66
C ARG A 77 13.27 7.03 14.88
N VAL A 78 12.04 6.54 14.69
CA VAL A 78 11.12 6.24 15.80
C VAL A 78 11.41 4.93 16.54
N ARG A 79 12.51 4.23 16.21
CA ARG A 79 13.00 3.00 16.87
C ARG A 79 11.84 2.06 17.24
N TYR A 80 11.12 1.57 16.23
CA TYR A 80 10.07 0.56 16.47
C TYR A 80 10.72 -0.77 16.92
N PRO A 81 10.55 -1.22 18.17
CA PRO A 81 10.93 -2.57 18.54
C PRO A 81 9.82 -3.49 18.00
N ARG A 82 10.18 -4.38 17.06
CA ARG A 82 9.39 -5.55 16.60
C ARG A 82 8.30 -5.35 15.53
N ILE A 83 8.71 -4.99 14.30
CA ILE A 83 8.01 -5.50 13.09
C ILE A 83 8.96 -6.32 12.17
N CYS A 84 10.26 -6.35 12.45
CA CYS A 84 11.20 -7.21 11.72
C CYS A 84 11.38 -8.58 12.39
N ARG A 85 10.39 -9.48 12.27
CA ARG A 85 10.65 -10.93 12.32
C ARG A 85 9.92 -11.73 11.23
N ALA A 86 9.30 -11.07 10.25
CA ALA A 86 8.65 -11.75 9.13
C ALA A 86 9.17 -11.33 7.74
N LEU A 87 10.13 -10.39 7.66
CA LEU A 87 10.86 -10.10 6.43
C LEU A 87 12.28 -10.63 6.61
N SER A 88 12.45 -11.94 6.48
CA SER A 88 13.75 -12.49 6.07
C SER A 88 14.17 -11.77 4.77
N PRO A 89 15.47 -11.48 4.58
CA PRO A 89 15.92 -10.86 3.34
C PRO A 89 15.51 -11.78 2.19
N ILE A 90 14.61 -11.29 1.33
CA ILE A 90 14.43 -11.89 0.00
C ILE A 90 15.77 -11.67 -0.68
N SER A 91 16.59 -12.72 -0.70
CA SER A 91 17.84 -12.75 -1.44
C SER A 91 17.46 -12.69 -2.92
N ILE A 92 17.47 -11.48 -3.48
CA ILE A 92 17.37 -11.28 -4.93
C ILE A 92 18.71 -11.74 -5.49
N GLN A 93 18.82 -13.03 -5.80
CA GLN A 93 19.90 -13.53 -6.63
C GLN A 93 19.84 -12.80 -7.98
N GLN A 94 20.86 -12.01 -8.26
CA GLN A 94 21.10 -11.46 -9.60
C GLN A 94 21.42 -12.64 -10.53
N PRO A 95 20.82 -12.74 -11.73
CA PRO A 95 21.19 -13.77 -12.69
C PRO A 95 22.63 -13.54 -13.17
N LYS A 96 23.35 -14.65 -13.38
CA LYS A 96 24.71 -14.68 -13.98
C LYS A 96 24.69 -14.23 -15.43
#